data_AF-A0A534Z642-F1
#
_entry.id   AF-A0A534Z642-F1
#
_cell.length_a   1.000
_cell.length_b   1.000
_cell.length_c   1.000
_cell.angle_alpha   90.00
_cell.angle_beta   90.00
_cell.angle_gamma   90.00
#
_symmetry.space_group_name_H-M   'P 1'
#
loop_
_entity.id
_entity.type
_entity.pdbx_description
1 polymer ?
#
loop_
_entity_poly.entity_id
_entity_poly.type
_entity_poly.pdbx_seq_one_letter_code
_entity_poly.pdbx_strand_id
1 'polypeptide(L)'
;MLFRHTVEPLGSFERIVEPGAGLALGALAITVATALLELSRTLAETYRGRWFAGNGRDVFHAGAALAIAGALFANGLPPALAALASATVLMLPLLKLDSLPARRPPRAAMLFALVGIAAAPPLLEPLSIVRAANALARFLFY
;
A
#
# COMPACT_ATOMS: atom_id res chain seq x y z
N MET A 1 1.71 -40.59 16.11
CA MET A 1 1.60 -40.02 14.74
C MET A 1 1.70 -38.51 14.86
N LEU A 2 2.85 -37.92 14.51
CA LEU A 2 2.94 -36.47 14.34
C LEU A 2 2.31 -36.15 12.98
N PHE A 3 1.20 -35.43 12.99
CA PHE A 3 0.66 -34.82 11.77
C PHE A 3 1.67 -33.78 11.28
N ARG A 4 2.51 -34.16 10.31
CA ARG A 4 3.24 -33.19 9.49
C ARG A 4 2.21 -32.48 8.64
N HIS A 5 1.71 -31.34 9.11
CA HIS A 5 0.97 -30.43 8.26
C HIS A 5 1.95 -29.83 7.25
N THR A 6 1.92 -30.30 6.01
CA THR A 6 2.59 -29.61 4.91
C THR A 6 1.94 -28.23 4.78
N VAL A 7 2.68 -27.19 5.14
CA VAL A 7 2.23 -25.80 4.99
C VAL A 7 2.05 -25.53 3.51
N GLU A 8 0.83 -25.26 3.08
CA GLU A 8 0.57 -24.81 1.71
C GLU A 8 1.25 -23.45 1.49
N PRO A 9 1.91 -23.23 0.33
CA PRO A 9 2.51 -21.94 0.03
C PRO A 9 1.43 -20.84 0.01
N LEU A 10 1.79 -19.62 0.41
CA LEU A 10 0.88 -18.45 0.48
C LEU A 10 0.34 -17.99 -0.89
N GLY A 11 0.60 -18.75 -1.96
CA GLY A 11 0.31 -18.46 -3.36
C GLY A 11 1.56 -18.50 -4.24
N SER A 12 1.36 -18.68 -5.54
CA SER A 12 2.38 -18.50 -6.56
C SER A 12 2.46 -17.04 -7.01
N PHE A 13 3.67 -16.58 -7.33
CA PHE A 13 3.85 -15.30 -8.00
C PHE A 13 3.49 -15.47 -9.48
N GLU A 14 2.52 -14.70 -9.95
CA GLU A 14 2.10 -14.71 -11.35
C GLU A 14 1.65 -13.31 -11.75
N ARG A 15 2.43 -12.65 -12.61
CA ARG A 15 2.10 -11.30 -13.07
C ARG A 15 0.87 -11.35 -13.97
N ILE A 16 -0.08 -10.44 -13.72
CA ILE A 16 -1.27 -10.26 -14.56
C ILE A 16 -0.94 -9.37 -15.76
N VAL A 17 0.01 -8.44 -15.59
CA VAL A 17 0.40 -7.47 -16.61
C VAL A 17 1.90 -7.53 -16.91
N GLU A 18 2.28 -7.06 -18.10
CA GLU A 18 3.69 -6.90 -18.47
C GLU A 18 4.42 -5.92 -17.56
N PRO A 19 5.77 -6.05 -17.40
CA PRO A 19 6.53 -5.24 -16.44
C PRO A 19 6.36 -3.73 -16.64
N GLY A 20 6.38 -3.24 -17.88
CA GLY A 20 6.22 -1.82 -18.19
C GLY A 20 4.84 -1.27 -17.80
N ALA A 21 3.79 -2.04 -18.08
CA ALA A 21 2.42 -1.71 -17.66
C ALA A 21 2.28 -1.76 -16.14
N GLY A 22 2.94 -2.73 -15.49
CA GLY A 22 3.00 -2.85 -14.03
C GLY A 22 3.61 -1.63 -13.35
N LEU A 23 4.69 -1.06 -13.92
CA LEU A 23 5.30 0.18 -13.44
C LEU A 23 4.39 1.38 -13.63
N ALA A 24 3.73 1.50 -14.79
CA ALA A 24 2.78 2.57 -15.06
C ALA A 24 1.58 2.53 -14.08
N LEU A 25 1.04 1.34 -13.81
CA LEU A 25 0.01 1.12 -12.80
C LEU A 25 0.50 1.48 -11.39
N GLY A 26 1.75 1.16 -11.06
CA GLY A 26 2.38 1.56 -9.80
C GLY A 26 2.46 3.08 -9.65
N ALA A 27 2.94 3.79 -10.67
CA ALA A 27 3.00 5.25 -10.68
C ALA A 27 1.62 5.91 -10.57
N LEU A 28 0.63 5.35 -11.27
CA LEU A 28 -0.76 5.79 -11.16
C LEU A 28 -1.31 5.56 -9.75
N ALA A 29 -1.07 4.39 -9.16
CA ALA A 29 -1.51 4.07 -7.80
C ALA A 29 -0.89 5.00 -6.75
N ILE A 30 0.41 5.32 -6.87
CA ILE A 30 1.07 6.32 -6.01
C ILE A 30 0.40 7.69 -6.14
N THR A 31 0.06 8.10 -7.37
CA THR A 31 -0.60 9.38 -7.64
C THR A 31 -2.00 9.44 -7.04
N VAL A 32 -2.79 8.38 -7.23
CA VAL A 32 -4.14 8.24 -6.65
C VAL A 32 -4.08 8.23 -5.11
N ALA A 33 -3.20 7.42 -4.53
CA ALA A 33 -3.02 7.35 -3.08
C ALA A 33 -2.64 8.72 -2.49
N THR A 34 -1.69 9.41 -3.12
CA THR A 34 -1.28 10.77 -2.73
C THR A 34 -2.47 11.75 -2.78
N ALA A 35 -3.23 11.74 -3.88
CA ALA A 35 -4.38 12.61 -4.05
C ALA A 35 -5.46 12.35 -3.00
N LEU A 36 -5.74 11.08 -2.67
CA LEU A 36 -6.71 10.70 -1.64
C LEU A 36 -6.26 11.13 -0.23
N LEU A 37 -4.98 10.98 0.10
CA LEU A 37 -4.43 11.43 1.38
C LEU A 37 -4.45 12.96 1.51
N GLU A 38 -4.09 13.68 0.45
CA GLU A 38 -4.13 15.14 0.43
C GLU A 38 -5.58 15.67 0.49
N LEU A 39 -6.50 15.02 -0.23
CA LEU A 39 -7.92 15.34 -0.18
C LEU A 39 -8.49 15.09 1.21
N SER A 40 -8.14 13.95 1.82
CA SER A 40 -8.50 13.62 3.20
C SER A 40 -8.09 14.75 4.15
N ARG A 41 -6.82 15.18 4.10
CA ARG A 41 -6.33 16.26 4.95
C ARG A 41 -7.04 17.58 4.69
N THR A 42 -7.21 17.93 3.42
CA THR A 42 -7.86 19.18 2.99
C THR A 42 -9.30 19.27 3.48
N LEU A 43 -10.06 18.17 3.39
CA LEU A 43 -11.43 18.12 3.87
C LEU A 43 -11.51 18.18 5.41
N ALA A 44 -10.57 17.55 6.11
CA ALA A 44 -10.46 17.65 7.57
C ALA A 44 -10.27 19.11 8.03
N GLU A 45 -9.38 19.85 7.35
CA GLU A 45 -9.11 21.27 7.60
C GLU A 45 -10.33 22.15 7.29
N THR A 46 -11.04 21.86 6.19
CA THR A 46 -12.16 22.69 5.70
C THR A 46 -13.42 22.52 6.53
N TYR A 47 -13.78 21.28 6.91
CA TYR A 47 -15.08 20.96 7.50
C TYR A 47 -15.07 20.79 9.03
N ARG A 48 -13.95 21.12 9.71
CA ARG A 48 -13.82 21.13 11.19
C ARG A 48 -14.41 19.89 11.89
N GLY A 49 -14.13 18.71 11.36
CA GLY A 49 -14.16 17.47 12.13
C GLY A 49 -15.50 16.73 12.29
N ARG A 50 -16.69 17.26 11.98
CA ARG A 50 -17.93 16.48 12.26
C ARG A 50 -18.09 15.24 11.38
N TRP A 51 -17.85 15.33 10.08
CA TRP A 51 -17.86 14.17 9.18
C TRP A 51 -16.56 13.35 9.27
N PHE A 52 -15.45 14.01 9.61
CA PHE A 52 -14.13 13.41 9.77
C PHE A 52 -13.95 12.60 11.06
N ALA A 53 -14.69 12.92 12.12
CA ALA A 53 -14.66 12.23 13.40
C ALA A 53 -15.48 10.93 13.43
N GLY A 54 -16.31 10.69 12.40
CA GLY A 54 -16.95 9.40 12.17
C GLY A 54 -15.99 8.44 11.45
N ASN A 55 -16.26 8.18 10.16
CA ASN A 55 -15.45 7.27 9.33
C ASN A 55 -14.95 7.92 8.02
N GLY A 56 -15.20 9.23 7.81
CA GLY A 56 -14.91 9.90 6.53
C GLY A 56 -13.44 9.82 6.12
N ARG A 57 -12.52 9.91 7.10
CA ARG A 57 -11.07 9.78 6.90
C ARG A 57 -10.67 8.37 6.43
N ASP A 58 -11.30 7.36 7.00
CA ASP A 58 -10.91 5.96 6.78
C ASP A 58 -11.26 5.49 5.38
N VAL A 59 -12.30 6.07 4.76
CA VAL A 59 -12.63 5.83 3.35
C VAL A 59 -11.49 6.27 2.42
N PHE A 60 -10.89 7.43 2.66
CA PHE A 60 -9.75 7.90 1.85
C PHE A 60 -8.50 7.06 2.07
N HIS A 61 -8.23 6.66 3.32
CA HIS A 61 -7.08 5.84 3.66
C HIS A 61 -7.23 4.42 3.08
N ALA A 62 -8.41 3.83 3.21
CA ALA A 62 -8.74 2.54 2.60
C ALA A 62 -8.69 2.62 1.07
N GLY A 63 -9.18 3.71 0.48
CA GLY A 63 -9.07 3.94 -0.97
C GLY A 63 -7.62 4.05 -1.44
N ALA A 64 -6.77 4.76 -0.69
CA ALA A 64 -5.34 4.83 -0.97
C ALA A 64 -4.67 3.44 -0.86
N ALA A 65 -5.06 2.64 0.14
CA ALA A 65 -4.57 1.28 0.31
C ALA A 65 -5.03 0.39 -0.85
N LEU A 66 -6.29 0.47 -1.24
CA LEU A 66 -6.84 -0.31 -2.36
C LEU A 66 -6.14 0.02 -3.68
N ALA A 67 -5.79 1.29 -3.93
CA ALA A 67 -5.05 1.67 -5.13
C ALA A 67 -3.67 0.98 -5.19
N ILE A 68 -2.92 1.00 -4.09
CA ILE A 68 -1.59 0.38 -4.01
C ILE A 68 -1.70 -1.15 -4.03
N ALA A 69 -2.62 -1.73 -3.25
CA ALA A 69 -2.87 -3.17 -3.25
C ALA A 69 -3.26 -3.68 -4.64
N GLY A 70 -4.11 -2.95 -5.36
CA GLY A 70 -4.51 -3.28 -6.73
C GLY A 70 -3.33 -3.30 -7.70
N ALA A 71 -2.44 -2.29 -7.61
CA ALA A 71 -1.22 -2.27 -8.42
C ALA A 71 -0.27 -3.43 -8.06
N LEU A 72 -0.09 -3.74 -6.78
CA LEU A 72 0.75 -4.85 -6.33
C LEU A 72 0.20 -6.21 -6.76
N PHE A 73 -1.12 -6.40 -6.67
CA PHE A 73 -1.79 -7.59 -7.16
C PHE A 73 -1.62 -7.75 -8.68
N ALA A 74 -1.82 -6.68 -9.45
CA ALA A 74 -1.56 -6.70 -10.89
C ALA A 74 -0.11 -7.05 -11.22
N ASN A 75 0.83 -6.61 -10.38
CA ASN A 75 2.26 -6.94 -10.46
C ASN A 75 2.64 -8.33 -9.91
N GLY A 76 1.64 -9.16 -9.58
CA GLY A 76 1.80 -10.58 -9.27
C GLY A 76 1.89 -10.94 -7.80
N LEU A 77 1.63 -10.01 -6.87
CA LEU A 77 1.49 -10.38 -5.47
C LEU A 77 0.17 -11.13 -5.24
N PRO A 78 0.17 -12.22 -4.46
CA PRO A 78 -1.06 -12.81 -3.94
C PRO A 78 -1.91 -11.77 -3.18
N PRO A 79 -3.25 -11.82 -3.25
CA PRO A 79 -4.13 -10.78 -2.70
C PRO A 79 -3.85 -10.42 -1.23
N ALA A 80 -3.62 -11.42 -0.38
CA ALA A 80 -3.31 -11.21 1.03
C ALA A 80 -1.98 -10.46 1.24
N LEU A 81 -0.95 -10.81 0.45
CA LEU A 81 0.34 -10.12 0.50
C LEU A 81 0.27 -8.72 -0.10
N ALA A 82 -0.51 -8.52 -1.16
CA ALA A 82 -0.74 -7.20 -1.74
C ALA A 82 -1.43 -6.26 -0.73
N ALA A 83 -2.43 -6.74 -0.01
CA ALA A 83 -3.09 -5.99 1.06
C ALA A 83 -2.13 -5.66 2.21
N LEU A 84 -1.37 -6.66 2.69
CA LEU A 84 -0.39 -6.47 3.77
C LEU A 84 0.70 -5.46 3.37
N ALA A 85 1.30 -5.64 2.19
CA ALA A 85 2.34 -4.76 1.68
C ALA A 85 1.80 -3.34 1.50
N SER A 86 0.59 -3.18 0.96
CA SER A 86 -0.03 -1.87 0.85
C SER A 86 -0.25 -1.18 2.20
N ALA A 87 -0.69 -1.92 3.22
CA ALA A 87 -0.86 -1.35 4.56
C ALA A 87 0.48 -0.88 5.13
N THR A 88 1.54 -1.68 4.96
CA THR A 88 2.91 -1.34 5.37
C THR A 88 3.42 -0.09 4.65
N VAL A 89 3.22 0.00 3.33
CA VAL A 89 3.62 1.17 2.52
C VAL A 89 2.97 2.44 3.04
N LEU A 90 1.69 2.37 3.44
CA LEU A 90 0.95 3.54 3.91
C LEU A 90 1.25 3.93 5.37
N MET A 91 1.90 3.09 6.16
CA MET A 91 2.24 3.45 7.55
C MET A 91 3.05 4.75 7.61
N LEU A 92 4.10 4.87 6.80
CA LEU A 92 4.99 6.03 6.82
C LEU A 92 4.27 7.35 6.45
N PRO A 93 3.56 7.46 5.31
CA PRO A 93 2.83 8.68 4.98
C PRO A 93 1.72 8.99 6.00
N LEU A 94 1.02 7.99 6.52
CA LEU A 94 -0.02 8.20 7.54
C LEU A 94 0.55 8.70 8.87
N LEU A 95 1.68 8.17 9.33
CA LEU A 95 2.37 8.65 10.55
C LEU A 95 2.84 10.10 10.44
N LYS A 96 3.12 10.58 9.22
CA LYS A 96 3.60 11.94 8.98
C LYS A 96 2.51 12.90 8.52
N LEU A 97 1.34 12.40 8.13
CA LEU A 97 0.27 13.18 7.50
C LEU A 97 -0.09 14.46 8.26
N ASP A 98 -0.19 14.38 9.58
CA ASP A 98 -0.52 15.53 10.45
C ASP A 98 0.64 16.49 10.70
N SER A 99 1.89 16.06 10.46
CA SER A 99 3.11 16.85 10.64
C SER A 99 3.57 17.54 9.36
N LEU A 100 2.86 17.36 8.25
CA LEU A 100 3.22 17.96 6.97
C LEU A 100 2.92 19.47 6.93
N PRO A 101 3.57 20.23 6.02
CA PRO A 101 3.32 21.65 5.86
C PRO A 101 1.82 21.97 5.71
N ALA A 102 1.38 23.08 6.31
CA ALA A 102 -0.01 23.53 6.17
C ALA A 102 -0.35 24.01 4.74
N ARG A 103 0.67 24.39 3.95
CA ARG A 103 0.48 24.81 2.56
C ARG A 103 0.32 23.59 1.66
N ARG A 104 -0.75 23.58 0.84
CA ARG A 104 -1.07 22.47 -0.07
C ARG A 104 0.07 22.06 -1.01
N PRO A 105 0.74 22.98 -1.76
CA PRO A 105 1.76 22.55 -2.73
C PRO A 105 2.94 21.78 -2.12
N PRO A 106 3.63 22.26 -1.06
CA PRO A 106 4.72 21.49 -0.45
C PRO A 106 4.23 20.22 0.25
N ARG A 107 3.01 20.21 0.81
CA ARG A 107 2.42 19.02 1.43
C ARG A 107 2.18 17.90 0.44
N ALA A 108 1.54 18.20 -0.69
CA ALA A 108 1.28 17.22 -1.74
C ALA A 108 2.58 16.62 -2.30
N ALA A 109 3.61 17.44 -2.51
CA ALA A 109 4.92 16.97 -2.94
C ALA A 109 5.58 16.04 -1.91
N MET A 110 5.49 16.38 -0.61
CA MET A 110 6.00 15.52 0.46
C MET A 110 5.21 14.21 0.58
N LEU A 111 3.87 14.23 0.47
CA LEU A 111 3.06 13.02 0.43
C LEU A 111 3.45 12.13 -0.74
N PHE A 112 3.59 12.71 -1.93
CA PHE A 112 4.01 11.99 -3.11
C PHE A 112 5.37 11.32 -2.90
N ALA A 113 6.34 12.04 -2.33
CA ALA A 113 7.65 11.49 -2.03
C ALA A 113 7.57 10.36 -0.99
N LEU A 114 6.80 10.52 0.10
CA LEU A 114 6.66 9.51 1.15
C LEU A 114 6.00 8.24 0.63
N VAL A 115 4.89 8.37 -0.12
CA VAL A 115 4.19 7.24 -0.73
C VAL A 115 5.09 6.58 -1.77
N GLY A 116 5.74 7.36 -2.64
CA GLY A 116 6.61 6.86 -3.70
C GLY A 116 7.82 6.11 -3.16
N ILE A 117 8.53 6.64 -2.16
CA ILE A 117 9.68 5.98 -1.52
C ILE A 117 9.25 4.68 -0.87
N ALA A 118 8.12 4.68 -0.15
CA ALA A 118 7.61 3.47 0.50
C ALA A 118 7.13 2.41 -0.50
N ALA A 119 6.49 2.84 -1.61
CA ALA A 119 5.91 1.95 -2.62
C ALA A 119 6.94 1.45 -3.66
N ALA A 120 8.06 2.15 -3.85
CA ALA A 120 9.03 1.78 -4.88
C ALA A 120 9.60 0.36 -4.71
N PRO A 121 10.10 -0.07 -3.53
CA PRO A 121 10.61 -1.43 -3.35
C PRO A 121 9.59 -2.54 -3.71
N PRO A 122 8.35 -2.53 -3.17
CA PRO A 122 7.39 -3.59 -3.47
C PRO A 122 6.86 -3.56 -4.92
N LEU A 123 6.88 -2.40 -5.60
CA LEU A 123 6.50 -2.29 -7.01
C LEU A 123 7.61 -2.75 -7.97
N LEU A 124 8.87 -2.49 -7.64
CA LEU A 124 10.01 -2.85 -8.50
C LEU A 124 10.37 -4.33 -8.40
N GLU A 125 10.35 -4.91 -7.19
CA GLU A 125 10.75 -6.30 -6.95
C GLU A 125 9.69 -7.06 -6.12
N PRO A 126 8.49 -7.26 -6.68
CA PRO A 126 7.36 -7.88 -5.98
C PRO A 126 7.61 -9.35 -5.58
N LEU A 127 8.43 -10.07 -6.36
CA LEU A 127 8.74 -11.48 -6.14
C LEU A 127 9.53 -11.71 -4.84
N SER A 128 10.37 -10.76 -4.44
CA SER A 128 11.11 -10.83 -3.16
C SER A 128 10.19 -10.98 -1.96
N ILE A 129 9.01 -10.33 -1.98
CA ILE A 129 8.02 -10.36 -0.90
C ILE A 129 7.42 -11.77 -0.78
N VAL A 130 7.05 -12.37 -1.91
CA VAL A 130 6.49 -13.73 -1.95
C VAL A 130 7.52 -14.75 -1.45
N ARG A 131 8.78 -14.61 -1.86
CA ARG A 131 9.87 -15.48 -1.39
C ARG A 131 10.11 -15.34 0.10
N ALA A 132 10.20 -14.11 0.61
CA ALA A 132 10.39 -13.84 2.03
C ALA A 132 9.22 -14.36 2.87
N ALA A 133 7.98 -14.15 2.43
CA ALA A 133 6.79 -14.63 3.12
C ALA A 133 6.73 -16.17 3.18
N ASN A 134 7.04 -16.85 2.08
CA ASN A 134 7.10 -18.31 2.06
C ASN A 134 8.26 -18.86 2.92
N ALA A 135 9.42 -18.19 2.94
CA ALA A 135 10.54 -18.57 3.81
C ALA A 135 10.16 -18.41 5.29
N LEU A 136 9.51 -17.30 5.64
CA LEU A 136 9.01 -17.07 7.00
C LEU A 136 7.96 -18.11 7.41
N ALA A 137 7.01 -18.43 6.52
CA ALA A 137 6.00 -19.44 6.79
C ALA A 137 6.65 -20.82 7.06
N ARG A 138 7.64 -21.21 6.24
CA ARG A 138 8.41 -22.45 6.50
C ARG A 138 9.16 -22.40 7.82
N PHE A 139 9.79 -21.28 8.16
CA PHE A 139 10.51 -21.14 9.41
C PHE A 139 9.60 -21.25 10.65
N LEU A 140 8.38 -20.69 10.59
CA LEU A 140 7.47 -20.66 11.73
C LEU A 140 6.67 -21.95 11.93
N PHE A 141 6.45 -22.72 10.86
CA PHE A 141 5.49 -23.83 10.85
C PHE A 141 6.09 -25.19 10.42
N TYR A 142 7.40 -25.27 10.13
CA TYR A 142 8.10 -26.49 9.73
C TYR A 142 9.25 -26.80 10.69
#